data_AF-A0A7H8KXV4-F1
#
_entry.id   AF-A0A7H8KXV4-F1
#
_cell.length_a   1.000
_cell.length_b   1.000
_cell.length_c   1.000
_cell.angle_alpha   90.00
_cell.angle_beta   90.00
_cell.angle_gamma   90.00
#
_symmetry.space_group_name_H-M   'P 1'
#
loop_
_entity.id
_entity.type
_entity.pdbx_description
1 polymer ?
#
loop_
_entity_poly.entity_id
_entity_poly.type
_entity_poly.pdbx_seq_one_letter_code
_entity_poly.pdbx_strand_id
1 'polypeptide(L)'
;MPTLLADAGTGSGDPDLGLLKAVNGLAADAPGWLDSLVAWTAEYGILLGLAAIGLTAWLSARRRPDAPVAVAGVLWAPLAVAVAELANLPISKLVDRPRPFVSHPELDVLVPGKEDTLSFVSDHSAMSMAIAVALFLVNRRLGVAAAALALLQGFCRLFVGVHYPTDVIGGYALATAVVLLLAPIAMAVLVPLCHALSRTALRPLVVARGAADSGGRRSAASAARRPGRRRARTAAGPGPGVGPGRLTGTAGGRSGDLGVGAVLGQVPRSVPPGLVPGAPARGGPAAAALREAERAALHHLHPVLVRVVGR
;
A
#
# COMPACT_ATOMS: atom_id res chain seq x y z
N MET A 1 -7.95 38.53 6.06
CA MET A 1 -8.26 37.66 4.91
C MET A 1 -8.55 36.25 5.42
N PRO A 2 -9.75 35.96 5.96
CA PRO A 2 -10.15 34.60 6.30
C PRO A 2 -11.18 34.04 5.32
N THR A 3 -11.21 32.70 5.23
CA THR A 3 -12.40 31.88 4.91
C THR A 3 -13.08 32.12 3.56
N LEU A 4 -12.51 31.58 2.48
CA LEU A 4 -13.21 31.39 1.19
C LEU A 4 -13.43 29.91 0.84
N LEU A 5 -13.15 28.97 1.77
CA LEU A 5 -13.36 27.53 1.56
C LEU A 5 -14.12 26.83 2.69
N ALA A 6 -14.57 27.56 3.72
CA ALA A 6 -15.21 26.95 4.90
C ALA A 6 -16.72 26.70 4.77
N ASP A 7 -17.36 27.13 3.66
CA ASP A 7 -18.82 27.06 3.48
C ASP A 7 -19.28 26.10 2.36
N ALA A 8 -18.37 25.30 1.81
CA ALA A 8 -18.73 24.29 0.81
C ALA A 8 -18.82 22.90 1.46
N GLY A 9 -19.92 22.58 2.15
CA GLY A 9 -20.14 21.15 2.49
C GLY A 9 -21.29 20.74 3.41
N THR A 10 -22.13 21.63 3.92
CA THR A 10 -23.17 21.25 4.91
C THR A 10 -24.49 20.75 4.34
N GLY A 11 -24.59 20.36 3.07
CA GLY A 11 -25.81 19.77 2.54
C GLY A 11 -25.59 18.97 1.27
N SER A 12 -25.94 17.68 1.28
CA SER A 12 -26.21 16.78 0.12
C SER A 12 -25.29 16.84 -1.11
N GLY A 13 -24.16 17.54 -1.06
CA GLY A 13 -23.36 17.97 -2.20
C GLY A 13 -21.86 18.02 -1.92
N ASP A 14 -21.42 17.67 -0.71
CA ASP A 14 -20.02 17.28 -0.48
C ASP A 14 -19.87 15.79 -0.86
N PRO A 15 -19.22 15.48 -2.01
CA PRO A 15 -19.02 14.10 -2.43
C PRO A 15 -18.12 13.31 -1.46
N ASP A 16 -17.25 13.99 -0.72
CA ASP A 16 -16.29 13.39 0.21
C ASP A 16 -17.01 12.85 1.45
N LEU A 17 -17.86 13.68 2.05
CA LEU A 17 -18.75 13.27 3.15
C LEU A 17 -19.82 12.27 2.69
N GLY A 18 -20.39 12.44 1.50
CA GLY A 18 -21.40 11.53 0.96
C GLY A 18 -20.86 10.10 0.78
N LEU A 19 -19.67 9.98 0.20
CA LEU A 19 -19.01 8.68 0.04
C LEU A 19 -18.56 8.10 1.39
N LEU A 20 -18.05 8.92 2.31
CA LEU A 20 -17.72 8.47 3.66
C LEU A 20 -18.94 7.87 4.36
N LYS A 21 -20.08 8.58 4.36
CA LYS A 21 -21.33 8.10 4.96
C LYS A 21 -21.84 6.83 4.30
N ALA A 22 -21.71 6.69 2.98
CA ALA A 22 -22.09 5.47 2.27
C ALA A 22 -21.25 4.25 2.70
N VAL A 23 -19.95 4.44 2.92
CA VAL A 23 -19.04 3.34 3.34
C VAL A 23 -19.17 3.07 4.83
N ASN A 24 -19.20 4.09 5.68
CA ASN A 24 -19.37 3.95 7.13
C ASN A 24 -20.76 3.43 7.49
N GLY A 25 -21.80 3.74 6.72
CA GLY A 25 -23.14 3.17 6.90
C GLY A 25 -23.18 1.65 6.78
N LEU A 26 -22.21 1.02 6.11
CA LEU A 26 -22.07 -0.44 6.10
C LEU A 26 -21.68 -1.01 7.47
N ALA A 27 -21.06 -0.20 8.34
CA ALA A 27 -20.74 -0.57 9.71
C ALA A 27 -21.98 -0.59 10.60
N ALA A 28 -22.94 0.32 10.38
CA ALA A 28 -24.18 0.36 11.15
C ALA A 28 -25.01 -0.94 11.02
N ASP A 29 -24.90 -1.63 9.87
CA ASP A 29 -25.57 -2.90 9.59
C ASP A 29 -24.71 -4.14 9.95
N ALA A 30 -23.47 -3.95 10.39
CA ALA A 30 -22.53 -5.02 10.67
C ALA A 30 -22.75 -5.63 12.07
N PRO A 31 -22.58 -6.96 12.23
CA PRO A 31 -22.54 -7.56 13.56
C PRO A 31 -21.26 -7.11 14.30
N GLY A 32 -21.33 -6.79 15.59
CA GLY A 32 -20.19 -6.17 16.31
C GLY A 32 -18.87 -6.95 16.35
N TRP A 33 -18.87 -8.26 16.06
CA TRP A 33 -17.62 -9.01 15.86
C TRP A 33 -16.88 -8.58 14.58
N LEU A 34 -17.63 -8.19 13.55
CA LEU A 34 -17.11 -7.68 12.28
C LEU A 34 -16.49 -6.31 12.48
N ASP A 35 -17.10 -5.44 13.29
CA ASP A 35 -16.52 -4.13 13.64
C ASP A 35 -15.17 -4.28 14.34
N SER A 36 -15.10 -5.18 15.33
CA SER A 36 -13.86 -5.47 16.04
C SER A 36 -12.78 -6.02 15.10
N LEU A 37 -13.17 -6.89 14.15
CA LEU A 37 -12.27 -7.43 13.14
C LEU A 37 -11.79 -6.35 12.17
N VAL A 38 -12.67 -5.48 11.69
CA VAL A 38 -12.31 -4.41 10.75
C VAL A 38 -11.46 -3.35 11.45
N ALA A 39 -11.77 -2.98 12.69
CA ALA A 39 -10.95 -2.08 13.50
C ALA A 39 -9.52 -2.63 13.68
N TRP A 40 -9.40 -3.90 14.09
CA TRP A 40 -8.09 -4.54 14.22
C TRP A 40 -7.36 -4.67 12.86
N THR A 41 -8.09 -4.99 11.80
CA THR A 41 -7.53 -5.13 10.45
C THR A 41 -7.02 -3.81 9.91
N ALA A 42 -7.79 -2.73 10.11
CA ALA A 42 -7.41 -1.38 9.78
C ALA A 42 -6.14 -1.00 10.53
N GLU A 43 -6.11 -1.17 11.86
CA GLU A 43 -5.02 -0.67 12.70
C GLU A 43 -3.73 -1.49 12.61
N TYR A 44 -3.84 -2.81 12.49
CA TYR A 44 -2.69 -3.72 12.56
C TYR A 44 -2.64 -4.73 11.44
N GLY A 45 -3.77 -5.39 11.12
CA GLY A 45 -3.79 -6.58 10.26
C GLY A 45 -3.18 -6.36 8.88
N ILE A 46 -3.54 -5.27 8.21
CA ILE A 46 -3.04 -4.97 6.86
C ILE A 46 -1.56 -4.57 6.87
N LEU A 47 -1.12 -3.79 7.86
CA LEU A 47 0.29 -3.43 7.99
C LEU A 47 1.16 -4.67 8.29
N LEU A 48 0.68 -5.60 9.12
CA LEU A 48 1.33 -6.89 9.34
C LEU A 48 1.38 -7.72 8.06
N GLY A 49 0.29 -7.75 7.28
CA GLY A 49 0.25 -8.40 5.98
C GLY A 49 1.28 -7.83 5.01
N LEU A 50 1.38 -6.50 4.93
CA LEU A 50 2.38 -5.80 4.10
C LEU A 50 3.81 -6.08 4.58
N ALA A 51 4.05 -6.12 5.90
CA ALA A 51 5.33 -6.50 6.45
C ALA A 51 5.71 -7.95 6.08
N ALA A 52 4.74 -8.88 6.10
CA ALA A 52 4.95 -10.26 5.66
C ALA A 52 5.25 -10.37 4.15
N ILE A 53 4.58 -9.58 3.30
CA ILE A 53 4.90 -9.49 1.87
C ILE A 53 6.31 -8.90 1.68
N GLY A 54 6.68 -7.84 2.42
CA GLY A 54 8.01 -7.24 2.39
C GLY A 54 9.10 -8.22 2.82
N LEU A 55 8.86 -9.00 3.88
CA LEU A 55 9.76 -10.07 4.31
C LEU A 55 9.91 -11.15 3.22
N THR A 56 8.80 -11.55 2.61
CA THR A 56 8.80 -12.51 1.49
C THR A 56 9.58 -11.97 0.29
N ALA A 57 9.42 -10.68 -0.03
CA ALA A 57 10.16 -9.99 -1.08
C ALA A 57 11.66 -9.96 -0.78
N TRP A 58 12.05 -9.64 0.46
CA TRP A 58 13.45 -9.63 0.90
C TRP A 58 14.09 -11.02 0.82
N LEU A 59 13.43 -12.05 1.36
CA LEU A 59 13.90 -13.44 1.29
C LEU A 59 14.05 -13.93 -0.16
N SER A 60 13.15 -13.48 -1.05
CA SER A 60 13.22 -13.79 -2.49
C SER A 60 14.33 -13.02 -3.19
N ALA A 61 14.49 -11.73 -2.87
CA ALA A 61 15.48 -10.82 -3.46
C ALA A 61 16.91 -11.32 -3.24
N ARG A 62 17.22 -11.80 -2.02
CA ARG A 62 18.53 -12.36 -1.64
C ARG A 62 18.97 -13.56 -2.48
N ARG A 63 18.04 -14.25 -3.14
CA ARG A 63 18.32 -15.43 -3.98
C ARG A 63 18.53 -15.09 -5.46
N ARG A 64 18.31 -13.84 -5.86
CA ARG A 64 18.45 -13.42 -7.25
C ARG A 64 19.93 -13.26 -7.65
N PRO A 65 20.29 -13.38 -8.94
CA PRO A 65 21.64 -13.09 -9.41
C PRO A 65 22.09 -11.64 -9.13
N ASP A 66 21.14 -10.70 -9.19
CA ASP A 66 21.28 -9.27 -8.91
C ASP A 66 20.90 -8.93 -7.46
N ALA A 67 21.10 -9.86 -6.51
CA ALA A 67 20.64 -9.73 -5.13
C ALA A 67 20.94 -8.38 -4.44
N PRO A 68 22.13 -7.77 -4.56
CA PRO A 68 22.39 -6.44 -3.98
C PRO A 68 21.44 -5.35 -4.49
N VAL A 69 21.11 -5.37 -5.79
CA VAL A 69 20.17 -4.41 -6.40
C VAL A 69 18.74 -4.70 -5.96
N ALA A 70 18.34 -5.97 -5.97
CA ALA A 70 16.99 -6.36 -5.58
C ALA A 70 16.73 -6.07 -4.09
N VAL A 71 17.70 -6.34 -3.20
CA VAL A 71 17.60 -6.04 -1.76
C VAL A 71 17.57 -4.54 -1.52
N ALA A 72 18.39 -3.74 -2.23
CA ALA A 72 18.32 -2.29 -2.17
C ALA A 72 16.92 -1.77 -2.49
N GLY A 73 16.27 -2.30 -3.53
CA GLY A 73 14.89 -1.95 -3.88
C GLY A 73 13.87 -2.33 -2.81
N VAL A 74 14.04 -3.47 -2.12
CA VAL A 74 13.15 -3.84 -1.00
C VAL A 74 13.38 -2.92 0.22
N LEU A 75 14.63 -2.58 0.51
CA LEU A 75 14.98 -1.64 1.59
C LEU A 75 14.47 -0.22 1.33
N TRP A 76 14.23 0.15 0.07
CA TRP A 76 13.59 1.41 -0.25
C TRP A 76 12.16 1.51 0.30
N ALA A 77 11.41 0.40 0.43
CA ALA A 77 10.03 0.44 0.92
C ALA A 77 9.90 1.09 2.32
N PRO A 78 10.56 0.62 3.39
CA PRO A 78 10.47 1.25 4.71
C PRO A 78 11.09 2.66 4.76
N LEU A 79 12.11 2.94 3.94
CA LEU A 79 12.68 4.29 3.86
C LEU A 79 11.73 5.28 3.18
N ALA A 80 11.05 4.86 2.12
CA ALA A 80 10.06 5.66 1.42
C ALA A 80 8.85 5.96 2.33
N VAL A 81 8.43 5.00 3.16
CA VAL A 81 7.44 5.23 4.22
C VAL A 81 7.91 6.36 5.14
N ALA A 82 9.12 6.25 5.70
CA ALA A 82 9.65 7.28 6.59
C ALA A 82 9.71 8.67 5.93
N VAL A 83 10.12 8.74 4.65
CA VAL A 83 10.17 10.00 3.90
C VAL A 83 8.77 10.55 3.62
N ALA A 84 7.80 9.69 3.29
CA ALA A 84 6.42 10.11 3.06
C ALA A 84 5.77 10.65 4.33
N GLU A 85 5.99 10.01 5.48
CA GLU A 85 5.49 10.48 6.78
C GLU A 85 6.13 11.81 7.19
N LEU A 86 7.45 11.96 6.97
CA LEU A 86 8.14 13.24 7.20
C LEU A 86 7.59 14.34 6.29
N ALA A 87 7.25 14.03 5.04
CA ALA A 87 6.62 14.97 4.12
C ALA A 87 5.17 15.28 4.51
N ASN A 88 4.46 14.34 5.15
CA ASN A 88 3.08 14.55 5.61
C ASN A 88 3.02 15.58 6.75
N LEU A 89 3.98 15.59 7.69
CA LEU A 89 3.98 16.50 8.84
C LEU A 89 3.70 17.99 8.50
N PRO A 90 4.38 18.63 7.53
CA PRO A 90 4.06 19.99 7.13
C PRO A 90 2.77 20.09 6.29
N ILE A 91 2.45 19.08 5.47
CA ILE A 91 1.25 19.07 4.62
C ILE A 91 0.00 19.06 5.50
N SER A 92 -0.05 18.19 6.50
CA SER A 92 -1.15 18.10 7.44
C SER A 92 -1.40 19.43 8.13
N LYS A 93 -0.35 20.05 8.67
CA LYS A 93 -0.45 21.35 9.34
C LYS A 93 -0.88 22.49 8.43
N LEU A 94 -0.51 22.44 7.15
CA LEU A 94 -0.91 23.45 6.17
C LEU A 94 -2.39 23.33 5.80
N VAL A 95 -2.89 22.10 5.65
CA VAL A 95 -4.29 21.84 5.27
C VAL A 95 -5.22 21.96 6.47
N ASP A 96 -4.73 21.65 7.69
CA ASP A 96 -5.41 21.82 8.97
C ASP A 96 -6.84 21.25 8.99
N ARG A 97 -7.02 20.10 8.34
CA ARG A 97 -8.33 19.46 8.21
C ARG A 97 -8.66 18.64 9.45
N PRO A 98 -9.78 18.90 10.15
CA PRO A 98 -10.24 18.06 11.25
C PRO A 98 -10.64 16.66 10.77
N ARG A 99 -10.64 15.70 11.69
CA ARG A 99 -11.07 14.32 11.41
C ARG A 99 -12.60 14.25 11.26
N PRO A 100 -13.14 13.34 10.43
CA PRO A 100 -14.58 13.21 10.25
C PRO A 100 -15.34 13.04 11.57
N PHE A 101 -14.85 12.22 12.49
CA PHE A 101 -15.48 12.01 13.79
C PHE A 101 -15.51 13.24 14.70
N VAL A 102 -14.66 14.24 14.48
CA VAL A 102 -14.69 15.51 15.21
C VAL A 102 -15.77 16.43 14.65
N SER A 103 -15.93 16.45 13.32
CA SER A 103 -16.88 17.32 12.63
C SER A 103 -18.29 16.73 12.49
N HIS A 104 -18.41 15.40 12.56
CA HIS A 104 -19.64 14.64 12.29
C HIS A 104 -19.88 13.60 13.40
N PRO A 105 -20.49 14.01 14.53
CA PRO A 105 -20.76 13.12 15.66
C PRO A 105 -21.71 11.95 15.35
N GLU A 106 -22.40 12.00 14.20
CA GLU A 106 -23.30 10.95 13.73
C GLU A 106 -22.59 9.74 13.11
N LEU A 107 -21.26 9.78 12.92
CA LEU A 107 -20.50 8.66 12.36
C LEU A 107 -20.22 7.58 13.40
N ASP A 108 -20.27 6.32 12.98
CA ASP A 108 -19.88 5.18 13.81
C ASP A 108 -18.36 5.02 13.80
N VAL A 109 -17.72 5.41 14.90
CA VAL A 109 -16.26 5.42 15.05
C VAL A 109 -15.79 4.15 15.73
N LEU A 110 -15.18 3.25 14.95
CA LEU A 110 -14.83 1.90 15.40
C LEU A 110 -13.44 1.79 16.04
N VAL A 111 -12.64 2.85 15.98
CA VAL A 111 -11.27 2.91 16.53
C VAL A 111 -11.16 4.12 17.44
N PRO A 112 -10.48 4.06 18.60
CA PRO A 112 -10.28 5.23 19.45
C PRO A 112 -9.76 6.41 18.63
N GLY A 113 -10.58 7.47 18.53
CA GLY A 113 -10.25 8.65 17.77
C GLY A 113 -9.03 9.34 18.36
N LYS A 114 -8.09 9.74 17.51
CA LYS A 114 -7.02 10.67 17.90
C LYS A 114 -7.55 12.10 17.68
N GLU A 115 -8.36 12.58 18.62
CA GLU A 115 -9.10 13.85 18.53
C GLU A 115 -8.18 15.04 18.20
N ASP A 116 -6.95 15.04 18.72
CA ASP A 116 -5.97 16.12 18.51
C ASP A 116 -5.12 15.95 17.23
N THR A 117 -5.58 15.15 16.26
CA THR A 117 -4.83 14.90 15.01
C THR A 117 -5.58 15.31 13.76
N LEU A 118 -4.81 15.70 12.75
CA LEU A 118 -5.31 16.14 11.46
C LEU A 118 -5.60 14.94 10.55
N SER A 119 -6.54 15.12 9.64
CA SER A 119 -7.03 14.04 8.76
C SER A 119 -6.27 13.92 7.44
N PHE A 120 -5.77 15.03 6.88
CA PHE A 120 -5.11 15.04 5.58
C PHE A 120 -3.57 15.06 5.71
N VAL A 121 -2.79 14.30 4.95
CA VAL A 121 -3.21 13.08 4.23
C VAL A 121 -3.26 11.89 5.19
N SER A 122 -3.89 10.79 4.78
CA SER A 122 -3.99 9.60 5.61
C SER A 122 -2.64 8.85 5.73
N ASP A 123 -2.07 8.82 6.94
CA ASP A 123 -0.82 8.09 7.25
C ASP A 123 -0.89 6.62 6.82
N HIS A 124 -1.95 5.92 7.23
CA HIS A 124 -2.13 4.50 6.89
C HIS A 124 -2.22 4.24 5.38
N SER A 125 -2.83 5.17 4.65
CA SER A 125 -2.91 5.10 3.18
C SER A 125 -1.55 5.39 2.55
N ALA A 126 -0.81 6.38 3.06
CA ALA A 126 0.54 6.71 2.62
C ALA A 126 1.53 5.57 2.89
N MET A 127 1.58 5.06 4.12
CA MET A 127 2.43 3.92 4.52
C MET A 127 2.18 2.69 3.64
N SER A 128 0.91 2.28 3.50
CA SER A 128 0.56 1.08 2.75
C SER A 128 0.87 1.20 1.26
N MET A 129 0.60 2.35 0.65
CA MET A 129 0.89 2.60 -0.76
C MET A 129 2.39 2.74 -1.03
N ALA A 130 3.15 3.37 -0.12
CA ALA A 130 4.61 3.45 -0.26
C ALA A 130 5.24 2.06 -0.33
N ILE A 131 4.81 1.15 0.56
CA ILE A 131 5.26 -0.25 0.53
C ILE A 131 4.83 -0.92 -0.78
N ALA A 132 3.57 -0.77 -1.18
CA ALA A 132 3.05 -1.40 -2.39
C ALA A 132 3.82 -0.99 -3.66
N VAL A 133 4.00 0.31 -3.88
CA VAL A 133 4.70 0.84 -5.06
C VAL A 133 6.17 0.45 -5.04
N ALA A 134 6.86 0.56 -3.90
CA ALA A 134 8.27 0.17 -3.79
C ALA A 134 8.47 -1.33 -4.09
N LEU A 135 7.60 -2.19 -3.56
CA LEU A 135 7.65 -3.62 -3.86
C LEU A 135 7.28 -3.94 -5.31
N PHE A 136 6.38 -3.17 -5.93
CA PHE A 136 6.04 -3.33 -7.34
C PHE A 136 7.23 -3.10 -8.27
N LEU A 137 8.10 -2.13 -7.94
CA LEU A 137 9.34 -1.86 -8.67
C LEU A 137 10.34 -3.04 -8.59
N VAL A 138 10.30 -3.84 -7.52
CA VAL A 138 11.20 -4.98 -7.32
C VAL A 138 10.62 -6.29 -7.87
N ASN A 139 9.35 -6.56 -7.57
CA ASN A 139 8.61 -7.75 -7.94
C ASN A 139 7.13 -7.41 -8.15
N ARG A 140 6.72 -7.37 -9.43
CA ARG A 140 5.35 -7.02 -9.82
C ARG A 140 4.26 -7.85 -9.14
N ARG A 141 4.47 -9.15 -8.93
CA ARG A 141 3.44 -10.02 -8.30
C ARG A 141 3.22 -9.65 -6.85
N LEU A 142 4.31 -9.48 -6.10
CA LEU A 142 4.24 -9.06 -4.70
C LEU A 142 3.75 -7.61 -4.57
N GLY A 143 4.14 -6.73 -5.49
CA GLY A 143 3.64 -5.36 -5.55
C GLY A 143 2.13 -5.28 -5.83
N VAL A 144 1.59 -6.08 -6.74
CA VAL A 144 0.13 -6.13 -6.99
C VAL A 144 -0.61 -6.64 -5.76
N ALA A 145 -0.10 -7.68 -5.09
CA ALA A 145 -0.69 -8.17 -3.85
C ALA A 145 -0.66 -7.09 -2.75
N ALA A 146 0.47 -6.38 -2.61
CA ALA A 146 0.60 -5.27 -1.68
C ALA A 146 -0.31 -4.09 -2.04
N ALA A 147 -0.50 -3.79 -3.33
CA ALA A 147 -1.40 -2.74 -3.79
C ALA A 147 -2.86 -3.07 -3.47
N ALA A 148 -3.28 -4.33 -3.62
CA ALA A 148 -4.60 -4.78 -3.20
C ALA A 148 -4.82 -4.56 -1.68
N LEU A 149 -3.81 -4.89 -0.86
CA LEU A 149 -3.84 -4.59 0.58
C LEU A 149 -3.85 -3.09 0.88
N ALA A 150 -3.11 -2.28 0.12
CA ALA A 150 -3.11 -0.84 0.29
C ALA A 150 -4.47 -0.21 -0.04
N LEU A 151 -5.14 -0.67 -1.11
CA LEU A 151 -6.50 -0.24 -1.45
C LEU A 151 -7.51 -0.68 -0.38
N LEU A 152 -7.39 -1.90 0.12
CA LEU A 152 -8.20 -2.37 1.25
C LEU A 152 -7.96 -1.52 2.50
N GLN A 153 -6.72 -1.07 2.75
CA GLN A 153 -6.40 -0.19 3.86
C GLN A 153 -7.19 1.11 3.80
N GLY A 154 -7.22 1.76 2.63
CA GLY A 154 -7.97 3.00 2.44
C GLY A 154 -9.46 2.78 2.66
N PHE A 155 -10.01 1.70 2.11
CA PHE A 155 -11.41 1.33 2.35
C PHE A 155 -11.70 1.14 3.85
N CYS A 156 -10.87 0.39 4.57
CA CYS A 156 -11.03 0.21 6.01
C CYS A 156 -10.97 1.53 6.77
N ARG A 157 -10.18 2.52 6.33
CA ARG A 157 -10.10 3.84 6.97
C ARG A 157 -11.36 4.69 6.78
N LEU A 158 -12.05 4.52 5.66
CA LEU A 158 -13.39 5.10 5.47
C LEU A 158 -14.43 4.34 6.29
N PHE A 159 -14.37 3.00 6.29
CA PHE A 159 -15.30 2.14 7.03
C PHE A 159 -15.32 2.45 8.52
N VAL A 160 -14.14 2.63 9.15
CA VAL A 160 -14.04 2.96 10.58
C VAL A 160 -14.26 4.45 10.90
N GLY A 161 -14.55 5.29 9.89
CA GLY A 161 -14.97 6.68 10.08
C GLY A 161 -13.86 7.69 10.42
N VAL A 162 -12.58 7.36 10.18
CA VAL A 162 -11.44 8.20 10.66
C VAL A 162 -10.80 9.09 9.60
N HIS A 163 -11.17 8.92 8.33
CA HIS A 163 -10.67 9.69 7.21
C HIS A 163 -11.75 9.92 6.16
N TYR A 164 -11.62 11.02 5.44
CA TYR A 164 -12.38 11.25 4.22
C TYR A 164 -11.72 10.56 3.00
N PRO A 165 -12.49 10.23 1.94
CA PRO A 165 -11.94 9.71 0.69
C PRO A 165 -10.77 10.50 0.11
N THR A 166 -10.80 11.83 0.12
CA THR A 166 -9.68 12.63 -0.39
C THR A 166 -8.43 12.52 0.49
N ASP A 167 -8.57 12.25 1.78
CA ASP A 167 -7.40 12.02 2.66
C ASP A 167 -6.67 10.75 2.28
N VAL A 168 -7.43 9.69 1.94
CA VAL A 168 -6.93 8.40 1.45
C VAL A 168 -6.24 8.56 0.10
N ILE A 169 -6.91 9.23 -0.86
CA ILE A 169 -6.36 9.49 -2.19
C ILE A 169 -5.09 10.36 -2.08
N GLY A 170 -5.11 11.39 -1.24
CA GLY A 170 -3.94 12.22 -0.96
C GLY A 170 -2.78 11.42 -0.40
N GLY A 171 -3.03 10.47 0.50
CA GLY A 171 -2.02 9.57 1.06
C GLY A 171 -1.40 8.69 -0.02
N TYR A 172 -2.22 8.09 -0.88
CA TYR A 172 -1.76 7.31 -2.01
C TYR A 172 -0.92 8.12 -3.00
N ALA A 173 -1.38 9.33 -3.34
CA ALA A 173 -0.69 10.20 -4.27
C ALA A 173 0.67 10.65 -3.72
N LEU A 174 0.71 11.11 -2.47
CA LEU A 174 1.93 11.53 -1.79
C LEU A 174 2.97 10.39 -1.75
N ALA A 175 2.56 9.22 -1.27
CA ALA A 175 3.44 8.05 -1.16
C ALA A 175 3.95 7.58 -2.53
N THR A 176 3.07 7.53 -3.53
CA THR A 176 3.46 7.15 -4.90
C THR A 176 4.47 8.14 -5.48
N ALA A 177 4.24 9.44 -5.31
CA ALA A 177 5.17 10.47 -5.75
C ALA A 177 6.54 10.34 -5.06
N VAL A 178 6.55 10.20 -3.72
CA VAL A 178 7.79 10.01 -2.94
C VAL A 178 8.56 8.78 -3.44
N VAL A 179 7.90 7.63 -3.59
CA VAL A 179 8.55 6.41 -4.04
C VAL A 179 9.13 6.56 -5.44
N LEU A 180 8.36 7.06 -6.40
CA LEU A 180 8.77 7.11 -7.80
C LEU A 180 9.82 8.19 -8.06
N LEU A 181 9.67 9.38 -7.48
CA LEU A 181 10.58 10.51 -7.72
C LEU A 181 11.92 10.31 -7.03
N LEU A 182 11.95 9.68 -5.86
CA LEU A 182 13.19 9.47 -5.10
C LEU A 182 13.82 8.11 -5.32
N ALA A 183 13.16 7.17 -6.01
CA ALA A 183 13.74 5.87 -6.34
C ALA A 183 15.12 5.96 -7.02
N PRO A 184 15.39 6.84 -8.00
CA PRO A 184 16.72 6.93 -8.60
C PRO A 184 17.81 7.31 -7.58
N ILE A 185 17.51 8.27 -6.70
CA ILE A 185 18.43 8.73 -5.64
C ILE A 185 18.63 7.63 -4.60
N ALA A 186 17.53 7.01 -4.16
CA ALA A 186 17.57 5.89 -3.23
C ALA A 186 18.41 4.73 -3.78
N MET A 187 18.23 4.36 -5.05
CA MET A 187 19.01 3.29 -5.67
C MET A 187 20.48 3.68 -5.86
N ALA A 188 20.78 4.95 -6.18
CA ALA A 188 22.16 5.43 -6.25
C ALA A 188 22.91 5.31 -4.91
N VAL A 189 22.20 5.38 -3.77
CA VAL A 189 22.79 5.23 -2.43
C VAL A 189 22.76 3.78 -1.94
N LEU A 190 21.61 3.11 -2.03
CA LEU A 190 21.36 1.80 -1.45
C LEU A 190 22.08 0.67 -2.20
N VAL A 191 22.26 0.79 -3.51
CA VAL A 191 22.94 -0.25 -4.31
C VAL A 191 24.43 -0.37 -3.95
N PRO A 192 25.24 0.71 -3.97
CA PRO A 192 26.62 0.66 -3.50
C PRO A 192 26.74 0.16 -2.05
N LEU A 193 25.83 0.60 -1.18
CA LEU A 193 25.77 0.14 0.21
C LEU A 193 25.54 -1.38 0.29
N CYS A 194 24.56 -1.92 -0.45
CA CYS A 194 24.30 -3.37 -0.48
C CYS A 194 25.49 -4.15 -1.05
N HIS A 195 26.19 -3.61 -2.05
CA HIS A 195 27.44 -4.21 -2.54
C HIS A 195 28.56 -4.19 -1.50
N ALA A 196 28.69 -3.11 -0.72
CA ALA A 196 29.66 -3.03 0.37
C ALA A 196 29.33 -4.03 1.49
N LEU A 197 28.07 -4.10 1.92
CA LEU A 197 27.58 -5.05 2.93
C LEU A 197 27.77 -6.50 2.50
N SER A 198 27.70 -6.79 1.19
CA SER A 198 27.95 -8.13 0.65
C SER A 198 29.39 -8.61 0.85
N ARG A 199 30.33 -7.71 1.17
CA ARG A 199 31.75 -8.01 1.44
C ARG A 199 32.07 -8.11 2.93
N THR A 200 31.09 -7.93 3.83
CA THR A 200 31.29 -7.97 5.29
C THR A 200 30.60 -9.19 5.90
N ALA A 201 30.66 -9.32 7.24
CA ALA A 201 29.89 -10.30 7.99
C ALA A 201 28.36 -10.19 7.76
N LEU A 202 27.86 -9.04 7.28
CA LEU A 202 26.45 -8.80 6.97
C LEU A 202 26.00 -9.36 5.61
N ARG A 203 26.92 -9.98 4.85
CA ARG A 203 26.60 -10.64 3.57
C ARG A 203 25.32 -11.47 3.59
N PRO A 204 25.01 -12.29 4.61
CA PRO A 204 23.79 -13.08 4.61
C PRO A 204 22.52 -12.24 4.48
N LEU A 205 22.50 -10.98 4.93
CA LEU A 205 21.34 -10.09 4.81
C LEU A 205 21.08 -9.63 3.37
N VAL A 206 22.11 -9.66 2.52
CA VAL A 206 22.03 -9.19 1.13
C VAL A 206 22.03 -10.34 0.13
N VAL A 207 22.82 -11.39 0.36
CA VAL A 207 22.95 -12.52 -0.56
C VAL A 207 22.75 -13.84 0.19
N ALA A 208 21.83 -14.67 -0.32
CA ALA A 208 21.58 -16.00 0.23
C ALA A 208 22.74 -16.97 -0.08
N ARG A 209 23.07 -17.86 0.88
CA ARG A 209 24.03 -18.95 0.67
C ARG A 209 23.52 -19.87 -0.46
N GLY A 210 24.37 -20.17 -1.44
CA GLY A 210 24.03 -21.01 -2.61
C GLY A 210 23.65 -20.29 -3.90
N ALA A 211 23.33 -18.99 -3.86
CA ALA A 211 23.06 -18.21 -5.07
C ALA A 211 24.33 -18.05 -5.94
N ALA A 212 25.50 -17.90 -5.31
CA ALA A 212 26.80 -17.78 -5.98
C ALA A 212 27.23 -19.07 -6.70
N ASP A 213 27.02 -20.25 -6.09
CA ASP A 213 27.40 -21.54 -6.69
C ASP A 213 26.56 -21.90 -7.92
N SER A 214 25.32 -21.44 -7.97
CA SER A 214 24.39 -21.70 -9.07
C SER A 214 24.81 -20.98 -10.36
N GLY A 215 25.42 -19.79 -10.24
CA GLY A 215 25.96 -19.05 -11.37
C GLY A 215 27.23 -19.68 -11.95
N GLY A 216 28.14 -20.13 -11.08
CA GLY A 216 29.36 -20.84 -11.48
C GLY A 216 29.08 -22.16 -12.20
N ARG A 217 28.14 -22.96 -11.69
CA ARG A 217 27.74 -24.24 -12.32
C ARG A 217 27.07 -24.06 -13.68
N ARG A 218 26.23 -23.02 -13.87
CA ARG A 218 25.60 -22.74 -15.17
C ARG A 218 26.60 -22.20 -16.20
N SER A 219 27.55 -21.38 -15.78
CA SER A 219 28.62 -20.88 -16.67
C SER A 219 29.57 -22.01 -17.10
N ALA A 220 29.97 -22.88 -16.17
CA ALA A 220 30.77 -24.07 -16.46
C ALA A 220 30.05 -25.07 -17.38
N ALA A 221 28.75 -25.30 -17.17
CA ALA A 221 27.93 -26.16 -18.03
C ALA A 221 27.72 -25.58 -19.43
N SER A 222 27.63 -24.25 -19.57
CA SER A 222 27.54 -23.57 -20.87
C SER A 222 28.87 -23.59 -21.63
N ALA A 223 29.99 -23.41 -20.92
CA ALA A 223 31.34 -23.52 -21.48
C ALA A 223 31.64 -24.97 -21.95
N ALA A 224 31.20 -25.97 -21.20
CA ALA A 224 31.34 -27.39 -21.56
C ALA A 224 30.43 -27.83 -22.73
N ARG A 225 29.40 -27.04 -23.06
CA ARG A 225 28.46 -27.33 -24.16
C ARG A 225 28.84 -26.71 -25.51
N ARG A 226 29.97 -26.00 -25.62
CA ARG A 226 30.50 -25.57 -26.92
C ARG A 226 31.24 -26.73 -27.59
N PRO A 227 30.71 -27.37 -28.65
CA PRO A 227 31.46 -28.36 -29.40
C PRO A 227 32.56 -27.62 -30.16
N GLY A 228 33.79 -28.09 -30.03
CA GLY A 228 34.94 -27.54 -30.74
C GLY A 228 34.73 -27.58 -32.26
N ARG A 229 34.47 -26.44 -32.88
CA ARG A 229 34.67 -26.27 -34.34
C ARG A 229 36.15 -26.06 -34.59
N ARG A 230 36.86 -27.18 -34.73
CA ARG A 230 38.21 -27.27 -35.26
C ARG A 230 38.14 -27.11 -36.80
N ARG A 231 38.85 -26.09 -37.30
CA ARG A 231 39.40 -25.88 -38.65
C ARG A 231 38.87 -26.73 -39.83
N ALA A 232 38.34 -26.06 -40.84
CA ALA A 232 38.45 -26.41 -42.26
C ALA A 232 38.57 -25.11 -43.06
N ARG A 233 39.78 -24.79 -43.56
CA ARG A 233 40.20 -24.86 -44.98
C ARG A 233 39.58 -23.79 -45.89
N THR A 234 40.45 -22.84 -46.23
CA THR A 234 40.57 -22.08 -47.48
C THR A 234 39.83 -22.62 -48.71
N ALA A 235 39.09 -21.77 -49.42
CA ALA A 235 39.37 -21.32 -50.81
C ALA A 235 38.14 -20.70 -51.52
N ALA A 236 38.43 -19.64 -52.31
CA ALA A 236 37.78 -19.23 -53.56
C ALA A 236 36.39 -18.52 -53.58
N GLY A 237 36.42 -17.24 -53.99
CA GLY A 237 35.82 -16.80 -55.26
C GLY A 237 34.44 -16.11 -55.25
N PRO A 238 34.24 -14.95 -55.91
CA PRO A 238 33.04 -14.11 -55.81
C PRO A 238 32.07 -14.19 -57.00
N GLY A 239 30.81 -13.77 -56.82
CA GLY A 239 29.86 -13.53 -57.93
C GLY A 239 28.46 -13.06 -57.49
N PRO A 240 27.85 -12.02 -58.11
CA PRO A 240 26.66 -11.32 -57.60
C PRO A 240 25.36 -11.56 -58.42
N GLY A 241 24.20 -11.17 -57.86
CA GLY A 241 22.90 -11.04 -58.56
C GLY A 241 21.82 -10.61 -57.56
N VAL A 242 21.43 -9.33 -57.46
CA VAL A 242 20.45 -8.57 -58.25
C VAL A 242 19.02 -9.15 -58.19
N GLY A 243 18.09 -8.34 -57.66
CA GLY A 243 16.67 -8.39 -57.96
C GLY A 243 15.73 -8.02 -56.79
N PRO A 244 15.21 -6.79 -56.72
CA PRO A 244 14.10 -6.43 -55.83
C PRO A 244 12.75 -6.62 -56.53
N GLY A 245 11.79 -7.22 -55.82
CA GLY A 245 10.42 -7.46 -56.31
C GLY A 245 9.40 -7.01 -55.28
N ARG A 246 8.45 -6.21 -55.75
CA ARG A 246 7.55 -5.32 -55.03
C ARG A 246 6.15 -5.93 -54.94
N LEU A 247 5.35 -5.37 -54.01
CA LEU A 247 3.89 -5.15 -54.03
C LEU A 247 2.89 -6.19 -53.49
N THR A 248 2.00 -5.60 -52.67
CA THR A 248 0.54 -5.82 -52.53
C THR A 248 0.11 -7.13 -51.88
N GLY A 249 -0.85 -7.18 -50.97
CA GLY A 249 -1.96 -6.28 -50.62
C GLY A 249 -3.13 -7.16 -50.17
N THR A 250 -4.18 -6.55 -49.62
CA THR A 250 -5.48 -7.14 -49.17
C THR A 250 -5.46 -7.76 -47.76
N ALA A 251 -6.22 -7.29 -46.75
CA ALA A 251 -7.64 -6.96 -46.60
C ALA A 251 -8.50 -8.15 -46.11
N GLY A 252 -9.32 -7.89 -45.09
CA GLY A 252 -10.33 -8.80 -44.50
C GLY A 252 -10.17 -8.86 -42.97
N GLY A 253 -11.07 -8.37 -42.10
CA GLY A 253 -12.50 -8.13 -42.21
C GLY A 253 -13.27 -9.23 -41.46
N ARG A 254 -13.93 -8.86 -40.34
CA ARG A 254 -15.06 -9.50 -39.58
C ARG A 254 -14.89 -9.14 -38.09
N SER A 255 -15.73 -8.32 -37.44
CA SER A 255 -17.19 -8.35 -37.22
C SER A 255 -17.65 -9.59 -36.46
N GLY A 256 -18.21 -9.37 -35.26
CA GLY A 256 -18.81 -10.40 -34.41
C GLY A 256 -19.21 -9.85 -33.04
N ASP A 257 -20.31 -9.09 -33.02
CA ASP A 257 -21.13 -8.76 -31.84
C ASP A 257 -21.60 -10.03 -31.11
N LEU A 258 -21.66 -9.98 -29.78
CA LEU A 258 -22.68 -10.69 -28.98
C LEU A 258 -22.94 -9.91 -27.68
N GLY A 259 -24.06 -9.20 -27.65
CA GLY A 259 -24.72 -8.74 -26.44
C GLY A 259 -25.87 -9.68 -26.06
N VAL A 260 -26.03 -9.92 -24.76
CA VAL A 260 -27.24 -10.45 -24.09
C VAL A 260 -27.15 -9.85 -22.68
N GLY A 261 -28.11 -9.14 -22.10
CA GLY A 261 -29.56 -9.16 -22.23
C GLY A 261 -30.12 -9.31 -20.82
N ALA A 262 -30.79 -8.26 -20.34
CA ALA A 262 -31.25 -8.06 -18.98
C ALA A 262 -32.35 -9.03 -18.53
N VAL A 263 -32.45 -9.29 -17.22
CA VAL A 263 -33.70 -9.74 -16.57
C VAL A 263 -33.84 -9.05 -15.21
N LEU A 264 -34.89 -8.25 -15.09
CA LEU A 264 -35.46 -7.65 -13.88
C LEU A 264 -36.57 -8.56 -13.32
N GLY A 265 -36.78 -8.48 -12.01
CA GLY A 265 -37.99 -8.95 -11.30
C GLY A 265 -37.62 -9.78 -10.06
N GLN A 266 -38.22 -9.65 -8.88
CA GLN A 266 -39.37 -8.87 -8.40
C GLN A 266 -39.26 -8.69 -6.87
N VAL A 267 -39.91 -7.65 -6.38
CA VAL A 267 -40.18 -7.32 -4.95
C VAL A 267 -41.34 -8.18 -4.42
N PRO A 268 -41.37 -8.48 -3.11
CA PRO A 268 -42.60 -8.27 -2.35
C PRO A 268 -42.41 -7.47 -1.07
N ARG A 269 -43.42 -6.64 -0.78
CA ARG A 269 -43.62 -5.86 0.45
C ARG A 269 -44.32 -6.72 1.51
N SER A 270 -43.96 -6.53 2.78
CA SER A 270 -44.90 -6.59 3.91
C SER A 270 -44.28 -6.01 5.19
N VAL A 271 -44.94 -4.99 5.76
CA VAL A 271 -44.71 -4.40 7.10
C VAL A 271 -45.95 -4.68 7.95
N PRO A 272 -45.81 -4.93 9.26
CA PRO A 272 -46.58 -4.18 10.26
C PRO A 272 -45.75 -3.80 11.54
N PRO A 273 -46.27 -2.98 12.47
CA PRO A 273 -45.51 -1.87 13.06
C PRO A 273 -45.26 -1.92 14.58
N GLY A 274 -44.33 -1.06 15.03
CA GLY A 274 -44.46 -0.24 16.25
C GLY A 274 -43.68 -0.67 17.51
N LEU A 275 -42.66 0.13 17.90
CA LEU A 275 -42.50 0.71 19.25
C LEU A 275 -41.32 1.72 19.27
N VAL A 276 -41.51 2.86 19.93
CA VAL A 276 -40.58 4.00 20.14
C VAL A 276 -40.68 4.34 21.65
N PRO A 277 -39.74 5.04 22.33
CA PRO A 277 -38.29 4.86 22.55
C PRO A 277 -37.90 4.85 24.07
N GLY A 278 -36.63 4.62 24.45
CA GLY A 278 -36.08 5.19 25.71
C GLY A 278 -34.96 4.44 26.48
N ALA A 279 -33.90 5.20 26.80
CA ALA A 279 -32.91 5.08 27.89
C ALA A 279 -31.50 4.47 27.60
N PRO A 280 -30.41 5.11 28.08
CA PRO A 280 -29.02 4.71 27.82
C PRO A 280 -28.53 3.62 28.79
N ALA A 281 -27.86 2.60 28.26
CA ALA A 281 -27.23 1.57 29.07
C ALA A 281 -25.97 2.11 29.78
N ARG A 282 -26.01 2.08 31.12
CA ARG A 282 -24.87 2.39 32.00
C ARG A 282 -23.78 1.33 31.83
N GLY A 283 -22.54 1.78 31.64
CA GLY A 283 -21.36 0.91 31.53
C GLY A 283 -21.15 0.06 32.79
N GLY A 284 -20.94 -1.23 32.58
CA GLY A 284 -20.68 -2.19 33.65
C GLY A 284 -19.27 -2.11 34.25
N PRO A 285 -19.03 -2.83 35.37
CA PRO A 285 -17.80 -2.76 36.16
C PRO A 285 -16.51 -3.09 35.39
N ALA A 286 -16.59 -3.83 34.29
CA ALA A 286 -15.45 -4.11 33.40
C ALA A 286 -14.90 -2.85 32.71
N ALA A 287 -15.77 -1.89 32.36
CA ALA A 287 -15.37 -0.63 31.73
C ALA A 287 -14.76 0.36 32.74
N ALA A 288 -14.97 0.15 34.04
CA ALA A 288 -14.29 0.91 35.09
C ALA A 288 -12.87 0.36 35.32
N ALA A 289 -12.71 -0.96 35.36
CA ALA A 289 -11.42 -1.62 35.53
C ALA A 289 -10.43 -1.32 34.38
N LEU A 290 -10.92 -1.26 33.13
CA LEU A 290 -10.11 -0.88 31.97
C LEU A 290 -9.62 0.57 32.04
N ARG A 291 -10.46 1.50 32.51
CA ARG A 291 -10.08 2.92 32.67
C ARG A 291 -9.08 3.13 33.80
N GLU A 292 -9.11 2.29 34.83
CA GLU A 292 -8.16 2.35 35.94
C GLU A 292 -6.79 1.78 35.53
N ALA A 293 -6.78 0.69 34.75
CA ALA A 293 -5.56 0.16 34.14
C ALA A 293 -4.91 1.13 33.15
N GLU A 294 -5.71 1.85 32.37
CA GLU A 294 -5.24 2.86 31.41
C GLU A 294 -4.63 4.09 32.11
N ARG A 295 -5.25 4.58 33.20
CA ARG A 295 -4.68 5.67 34.01
C ARG A 295 -3.36 5.27 34.69
N ALA A 296 -3.26 4.03 35.15
CA ALA A 296 -2.03 3.51 35.75
C ALA A 296 -0.88 3.43 34.72
N ALA A 297 -1.18 3.03 33.47
CA ALA A 297 -0.19 2.97 32.40
C ALA A 297 0.32 4.36 31.99
N LEU A 298 -0.55 5.37 31.94
CA LEU A 298 -0.18 6.74 31.59
C LEU A 298 0.68 7.42 32.66
N HIS A 299 0.46 7.13 33.95
CA HIS A 299 1.30 7.62 35.04
C HIS A 299 2.74 7.07 35.00
N HIS A 300 2.95 5.87 34.45
CA HIS A 300 4.27 5.27 34.30
C HIS A 300 5.04 5.73 33.04
N LEU A 301 4.34 6.23 32.02
CA LEU A 301 4.96 6.70 30.77
C LEU A 301 5.41 8.16 30.82
N HIS A 302 4.82 8.98 31.69
CA HIS A 302 5.16 10.40 31.82
C HIS A 302 6.64 10.68 32.17
N PRO A 303 7.31 9.94 33.08
CA PRO A 303 8.73 10.16 33.37
C PRO A 303 9.68 9.74 32.24
N VAL A 304 9.23 8.82 31.37
CA VAL A 304 10.03 8.27 30.26
C VAL A 304 10.02 9.23 29.07
N LEU A 305 8.88 9.86 28.76
CA LEU A 305 8.76 10.84 27.67
C LEU A 305 9.56 12.12 27.96
N VAL A 306 9.55 12.61 29.19
CA VAL A 306 10.29 13.83 29.60
C VAL A 306 11.81 13.65 29.47
N ARG A 307 12.32 12.42 29.59
CA ARG A 307 13.76 12.12 29.46
C ARG A 307 14.27 12.04 28.02
N VAL A 308 13.38 11.83 27.06
CA VAL A 308 13.73 11.66 25.63
C VAL A 308 13.64 12.99 24.86
N VAL A 309 12.79 13.92 25.31
CA VAL A 309 12.62 15.25 24.66
C VAL A 309 13.55 16.31 25.28
N GLY A 310 14.14 16.05 26.46
CA GLY A 310 14.99 17.00 27.18
C GLY A 310 16.51 16.83 27.00
N ARG A 311 17.00 16.17 25.93
CA ARG A 311 18.45 16.07 25.63
C ARG A 311 18.76 16.39 24.18
#